data_AF-A0A1Y1VT67-F1
#
_entry.id   AF-A0A1Y1VT67-F1
#
_cell.length_a   1.000
_cell.length_b   1.000
_cell.length_c   1.000
_cell.angle_alpha   90.00
_cell.angle_beta   90.00
_cell.angle_gamma   90.00
#
_symmetry.space_group_name_H-M   'P 1'
#
loop_
_entity.id
_entity.type
_entity.pdbx_description
1 polymer ?
#
loop_
_entity_poly.entity_id
_entity_poly.type
_entity_poly.pdbx_seq_one_letter_code
_entity_poly.pdbx_strand_id
1 'polypeptide(L)'
;AGTQYKDIKQQLKDGVRGLHLDIYKGSTAGSVNLCFPDCSVINGGTLAATLEIVKAWLDDNPNEVVTIFLDGAETTADPAAVEQAFVSSGIDTYMLPSKTVTGKWPTLEKMISDGTRLVVFAES
;
A
#
# COMPACT_ATOMS: atom_id res chain seq x y z
N ALA A 1 -14.13 13.21 -8.80
CA ALA A 1 -14.81 13.15 -7.49
C ALA A 1 -14.02 12.19 -6.60
N GLY A 2 -13.87 12.48 -5.31
CA GLY A 2 -13.24 11.53 -4.37
C GLY A 2 -14.22 10.44 -3.96
N THR A 3 -13.73 9.22 -3.76
CA THR A 3 -14.54 8.05 -3.37
C THR A 3 -14.56 7.80 -1.86
N GLN A 4 -13.72 8.52 -1.09
CA GLN A 4 -13.59 8.40 0.36
C GLN A 4 -13.61 9.76 1.05
N TYR A 5 -14.17 9.82 2.26
CA TYR A 5 -14.22 11.02 3.11
C TYR A 5 -13.33 10.94 4.36
N LYS A 6 -12.78 9.75 4.64
CA LYS A 6 -11.94 9.48 5.81
C LYS A 6 -10.49 9.27 5.36
N ASP A 7 -9.54 9.80 6.13
CA ASP A 7 -8.13 9.52 5.89
C ASP A 7 -7.81 8.03 6.13
N ILE A 8 -6.64 7.60 5.67
CA ILE A 8 -6.18 6.21 5.74
C ILE A 8 -6.17 5.71 7.19
N LYS A 9 -5.70 6.53 8.14
CA LYS A 9 -5.61 6.14 9.56
C LYS A 9 -6.99 5.87 10.15
N GLN A 10 -7.98 6.71 9.83
CA GLN A 10 -9.34 6.55 10.30
C GLN A 10 -10.03 5.35 9.66
N GLN A 11 -9.80 5.09 8.36
CA GLN A 11 -10.31 3.88 7.70
C GLN A 11 -9.81 2.61 8.39
N LEU A 12 -8.50 2.53 8.67
CA LEU A 12 -7.90 1.41 9.39
C LEU A 12 -8.48 1.26 10.80
N LYS A 13 -8.67 2.36 11.53
CA LYS A 13 -9.34 2.38 12.84
C LYS A 13 -10.78 1.86 12.79
N ASP A 14 -11.48 2.11 11.69
CA ASP A 14 -12.87 1.70 11.48
C ASP A 14 -13.02 0.24 11.01
N GLY A 15 -11.91 -0.51 10.92
CA GLY A 15 -11.92 -1.93 10.57
C GLY A 15 -11.61 -2.23 9.11
N VAL A 16 -11.29 -1.23 8.28
CA VAL A 16 -10.83 -1.47 6.91
C VAL A 16 -9.48 -2.18 6.95
N ARG A 17 -9.33 -3.26 6.16
CA ARG A 17 -8.08 -4.03 6.00
C ARG A 17 -7.67 -4.19 4.53
N GLY A 18 -8.42 -3.57 3.61
CA GLY A 18 -8.10 -3.50 2.19
C GLY A 18 -8.11 -2.06 1.73
N LEU A 19 -6.99 -1.57 1.21
CA LEU A 19 -6.85 -0.21 0.69
C LEU A 19 -6.60 -0.27 -0.82
N HIS A 20 -7.40 0.45 -1.58
CA HIS A 20 -7.22 0.61 -3.02
C HIS A 20 -6.58 1.98 -3.29
N LEU A 21 -5.38 1.99 -3.88
CA LEU A 21 -4.59 3.19 -4.11
C LEU A 21 -4.33 3.36 -5.61
N ASP A 22 -4.90 4.41 -6.20
CA ASP A 22 -4.65 4.81 -7.59
C ASP A 22 -3.29 5.52 -7.66
N ILE A 23 -2.30 4.92 -8.33
CA ILE A 23 -0.93 5.43 -8.36
C ILE A 23 -0.52 5.99 -9.72
N TYR A 24 0.16 7.13 -9.68
CA TYR A 24 0.65 7.84 -10.86
C TYR A 24 2.08 8.30 -10.63
N LYS A 25 2.83 8.46 -11.72
CA LYS A 25 4.13 9.14 -11.68
C LYS A 25 3.95 10.54 -11.06
N GLY A 26 4.72 10.79 -10.00
CA GLY A 26 4.73 12.08 -9.32
C GLY A 26 5.46 13.16 -10.12
N SER A 27 5.28 14.41 -9.70
CA SER A 27 5.92 15.57 -10.33
C SER A 27 7.41 15.69 -10.02
N THR A 28 7.88 15.04 -8.96
CA THR A 28 9.31 14.95 -8.61
C THR A 28 9.90 13.67 -9.19
N ALA A 29 11.12 13.74 -9.72
CA ALA A 29 11.80 12.58 -10.26
C ALA A 29 11.88 11.44 -9.21
N GLY A 30 11.46 10.24 -9.59
CA GLY A 30 11.45 9.07 -8.71
C GLY A 30 10.32 9.04 -7.67
N SER A 31 9.37 9.98 -7.70
CA SER A 31 8.19 9.95 -6.83
C SER A 31 6.99 9.27 -7.48
N VAL A 32 6.17 8.63 -6.64
CA VAL A 32 4.86 8.09 -7.00
C VAL A 32 3.83 8.78 -6.12
N ASN A 33 2.74 9.25 -6.72
CA ASN A 33 1.67 9.96 -6.02
C ASN A 33 0.34 9.21 -6.14
N LEU A 34 -0.52 9.40 -5.15
CA LEU A 34 -1.90 8.95 -5.20
C LEU A 34 -2.74 10.02 -5.88
N CYS A 35 -3.32 9.72 -7.05
CA CYS A 35 -3.99 10.73 -7.87
C CYS A 35 -5.28 10.20 -8.50
N PHE A 36 -6.23 11.09 -8.79
CA PHE A 36 -7.46 10.70 -9.50
C PHE A 36 -8.14 11.87 -10.24
N PRO A 37 -8.58 11.70 -11.50
CA PRO A 37 -8.22 10.61 -12.42
C PRO A 37 -6.78 10.76 -12.94
N ASP A 38 -6.09 11.82 -12.56
CA ASP A 38 -4.67 12.06 -12.75
C ASP A 38 -4.21 13.12 -11.72
N CYS A 39 -2.92 13.43 -11.70
CA CYS A 39 -2.35 14.34 -10.70
C CYS A 39 -2.67 15.82 -10.90
N SER A 40 -3.40 16.20 -11.96
CA SER A 40 -3.85 17.58 -12.20
C SER A 40 -5.17 17.93 -11.50
N VAL A 41 -5.95 16.91 -11.09
CA VAL A 41 -7.28 17.11 -10.49
C VAL A 41 -7.26 16.86 -8.98
N ILE A 42 -6.85 15.66 -8.56
CA ILE A 42 -6.70 15.29 -7.15
C ILE A 42 -5.30 14.72 -6.96
N ASN A 43 -4.58 15.25 -5.96
CA ASN A 43 -3.29 14.74 -5.53
C ASN A 43 -3.34 14.50 -4.02
N GLY A 44 -3.40 13.24 -3.63
CA GLY A 44 -3.48 12.78 -2.24
C GLY A 44 -2.12 12.72 -1.53
N GLY A 45 -1.04 13.13 -2.18
CA GLY A 45 0.33 13.02 -1.67
C GLY A 45 1.08 11.83 -2.23
N THR A 46 2.25 11.54 -1.65
CA THR A 46 3.13 10.47 -2.13
C THR A 46 2.67 9.10 -1.64
N LEU A 47 2.97 8.07 -2.43
CA LEU A 47 2.80 6.67 -2.03
C LEU A 47 3.60 6.37 -0.76
N ALA A 48 4.86 6.80 -0.70
CA ALA A 48 5.73 6.60 0.47
C ALA A 48 5.09 7.14 1.77
N ALA A 49 4.55 8.37 1.76
CA ALA A 49 3.90 8.94 2.94
C ALA A 49 2.63 8.15 3.34
N THR A 50 1.87 7.65 2.35
CA THR A 50 0.72 6.79 2.63
C THR A 50 1.15 5.46 3.25
N LEU A 51 2.21 4.85 2.73
CA LEU A 51 2.76 3.60 3.25
C LEU A 51 3.34 3.78 4.67
N GLU A 52 3.96 4.92 4.97
CA GLU A 52 4.42 5.27 6.33
C GLU A 52 3.25 5.31 7.33
N ILE A 53 2.09 5.84 6.93
CA ILE A 53 0.87 5.84 7.76
C ILE A 53 0.41 4.40 8.04
N VAL A 54 0.36 3.55 7.01
CA VAL A 54 -0.05 2.14 7.17
C VAL A 54 0.97 1.38 8.02
N LYS A 55 2.28 1.62 7.81
CA LYS A 55 3.34 1.04 8.63
C LYS A 55 3.17 1.39 10.10
N ALA A 56 3.06 2.67 10.41
CA ALA A 56 2.92 3.12 11.80
C ALA A 56 1.68 2.50 12.46
N TRP A 57 0.59 2.35 11.71
CA TRP A 57 -0.59 1.66 12.20
C TRP A 57 -0.33 0.16 12.42
N LEU A 58 0.37 -0.55 11.52
CA LEU A 58 0.74 -1.95 11.70
C LEU A 58 1.71 -2.15 12.88
N ASP A 59 2.60 -1.20 13.14
CA ASP A 59 3.50 -1.19 14.30
C ASP A 59 2.69 -1.15 15.62
N ASP A 60 1.65 -0.32 15.67
CA ASP A 60 0.76 -0.18 16.83
C ASP A 60 -0.27 -1.33 16.96
N ASN A 61 -0.49 -2.11 15.90
CA ASN A 61 -1.51 -3.16 15.84
C ASN A 61 -0.91 -4.50 15.39
N PRO A 62 -0.22 -5.23 16.29
CA PRO A 62 0.59 -6.40 15.92
C PRO A 62 -0.22 -7.60 15.40
N ASN A 63 -1.50 -7.69 15.72
CA ASN A 63 -2.39 -8.80 15.32
C ASN A 63 -3.17 -8.52 14.03
N GLU A 64 -2.82 -7.46 13.30
CA GLU A 64 -3.55 -7.03 12.13
C GLU A 64 -2.76 -7.31 10.85
N VAL A 65 -3.51 -7.64 9.80
CA VAL A 65 -3.00 -7.89 8.45
C VAL A 65 -3.71 -6.93 7.50
N VAL A 66 -2.94 -6.23 6.66
CA VAL A 66 -3.46 -5.25 5.70
C VAL A 66 -3.14 -5.69 4.29
N THR A 67 -4.10 -5.50 3.38
CA THR A 67 -3.94 -5.69 1.94
C THR A 67 -3.96 -4.33 1.24
N ILE A 68 -3.03 -4.11 0.32
CA ILE A 68 -2.98 -2.94 -0.57
C ILE A 68 -3.16 -3.40 -2.01
N PHE A 69 -4.07 -2.76 -2.73
CA PHE A 69 -4.26 -2.89 -4.17
C PHE A 69 -3.70 -1.61 -4.81
N LEU A 70 -2.73 -1.76 -5.71
CA LEU A 70 -2.11 -0.66 -6.44
C LEU A 70 -2.66 -0.64 -7.86
N ASP A 71 -3.54 0.30 -8.17
CA ASP A 71 -4.04 0.51 -9.53
C ASP A 71 -3.10 1.42 -10.30
N GLY A 72 -2.74 1.01 -11.51
CA GLY A 72 -1.81 1.75 -12.37
C GLY A 72 -0.33 1.42 -12.14
N ALA A 73 -0.02 0.35 -11.40
CA ALA A 73 1.35 -0.07 -11.10
C ALA A 73 2.18 -0.42 -12.34
N GLU A 74 1.53 -0.81 -13.44
CA GLU A 74 2.17 -1.17 -14.70
C GLU A 74 1.89 -0.17 -15.84
N THR A 75 1.01 0.81 -15.63
CA THR A 75 0.52 1.69 -16.70
C THR A 75 0.82 3.17 -16.47
N THR A 76 0.70 3.67 -15.25
CA THR A 76 0.78 5.10 -14.91
C THR A 76 1.93 5.46 -13.97
N ALA A 77 2.54 4.47 -13.31
CA ALA A 77 3.69 4.63 -12.44
C ALA A 77 4.94 3.90 -12.95
N ASP A 78 6.12 4.31 -12.47
CA ASP A 78 7.38 3.61 -12.71
C ASP A 78 7.56 2.51 -11.64
N PRO A 79 7.64 1.21 -12.00
CA PRO A 79 7.78 0.12 -11.04
C PRO A 79 8.98 0.29 -10.08
N ALA A 80 10.10 0.84 -10.56
CA ALA A 80 11.27 1.07 -9.70
C ALA A 80 11.00 2.16 -8.65
N ALA A 81 10.23 3.19 -9.01
CA ALA A 81 9.81 4.22 -8.09
C ALA A 81 8.77 3.70 -7.07
N VAL A 82 7.92 2.77 -7.48
CA VAL A 82 6.99 2.06 -6.59
C VAL A 82 7.77 1.25 -5.56
N GLU A 83 8.69 0.38 -6.00
CA GLU A 83 9.55 -0.41 -5.11
C GLU A 83 10.30 0.49 -4.12
N GLN A 84 10.89 1.59 -4.60
CA GLN A 84 11.60 2.54 -3.75
C GLN A 84 10.70 3.18 -2.69
N ALA A 85 9.41 3.42 -2.98
CA ALA A 85 8.45 3.94 -2.00
C ALA A 85 8.14 2.93 -0.90
N PHE A 86 8.06 1.63 -1.22
CA PHE A 86 7.92 0.58 -0.21
C PHE A 86 9.16 0.50 0.70
N VAL A 87 10.35 0.47 0.11
CA VAL A 87 11.63 0.40 0.85
C VAL A 87 11.82 1.64 1.73
N SER A 88 11.55 2.85 1.22
CA SER A 88 11.77 4.08 1.99
C SER A 88 10.78 4.23 3.15
N SER A 89 9.54 3.74 3.00
CA SER A 89 8.57 3.69 4.10
C SER A 89 8.91 2.64 5.15
N GLY A 90 9.74 1.64 4.81
CA GLY A 90 10.06 0.49 5.66
C GLY A 90 8.91 -0.52 5.85
N ILE A 91 7.78 -0.34 5.16
CA ILE A 91 6.62 -1.24 5.27
C ILE A 91 6.88 -2.59 4.59
N ASP A 92 7.87 -2.64 3.68
CA ASP A 92 8.33 -3.84 2.98
C ASP A 92 8.76 -4.95 3.95
N THR A 93 9.20 -4.59 5.16
CA THR A 93 9.50 -5.53 6.25
C THR A 93 8.31 -6.41 6.66
N TYR A 94 7.08 -5.95 6.42
CA TYR A 94 5.85 -6.72 6.66
C TYR A 94 5.38 -7.52 5.43
N MET A 95 6.00 -7.36 4.27
CA MET A 95 5.48 -7.90 3.03
C MET A 95 5.53 -9.44 3.02
N LEU A 96 4.38 -10.07 2.74
CA LEU A 96 4.32 -11.49 2.42
C LEU A 96 4.99 -11.70 1.05
N PRO A 97 6.12 -12.43 0.96
CA PRO A 97 6.83 -12.54 -0.30
C PRO A 97 6.04 -13.40 -1.30
N SER A 98 5.78 -12.90 -2.50
CA SER A 98 4.98 -13.60 -3.52
C SER A 98 5.48 -15.02 -3.82
N LYS A 99 6.80 -15.23 -3.83
CA LYS A 99 7.44 -16.54 -4.07
C LYS A 99 7.17 -17.57 -2.97
N THR A 100 6.71 -17.15 -1.79
CA THR A 100 6.35 -18.08 -0.70
C THR A 100 4.94 -18.63 -0.84
N VAL A 101 4.09 -18.02 -1.66
CA VAL A 101 2.70 -18.44 -1.86
C VAL A 101 2.58 -19.25 -3.16
N THR A 102 3.27 -20.38 -3.22
CA THR A 102 3.05 -21.38 -4.28
C THR A 102 2.12 -22.48 -3.75
N GLY A 103 0.80 -22.29 -3.92
CA GLY A 103 -0.21 -23.24 -3.45
C GLY A 103 -1.20 -22.64 -2.46
N LYS A 104 -1.30 -23.21 -1.25
CA LYS A 104 -2.22 -22.70 -0.21
C LYS A 104 -1.67 -21.43 0.41
N TRP A 105 -2.54 -20.44 0.55
CA TRP A 105 -2.24 -19.24 1.32
C TRP A 105 -1.97 -19.57 2.79
N PRO A 106 -1.04 -18.86 3.45
CA PRO A 106 -0.92 -18.94 4.90
C PRO A 106 -2.22 -18.48 5.57
N THR A 107 -2.50 -19.00 6.76
CA THR A 107 -3.58 -18.45 7.59
C THR A 107 -3.19 -17.06 8.09
N LEU A 108 -4.17 -16.24 8.48
CA LEU A 108 -3.89 -14.94 9.11
C LEU A 108 -3.03 -15.10 10.37
N GLU A 109 -3.30 -16.14 11.18
CA GLU A 109 -2.50 -16.46 12.37
C GLU A 109 -1.03 -16.70 12.01
N LYS A 110 -0.75 -17.43 10.92
CA LYS A 110 0.62 -17.68 10.46
C LYS A 110 1.29 -16.40 9.95
N MET A 111 0.56 -15.56 9.23
CA MET A 111 1.06 -14.26 8.76
C MET A 111 1.42 -13.34 9.93
N ILE A 112 0.59 -13.32 10.98
CA ILE A 112 0.85 -12.57 12.21
C ILE A 112 2.08 -13.12 12.93
N SER A 113 2.17 -14.45 13.11
CA SER A 113 3.30 -15.07 13.81
C SER A 113 4.65 -14.86 13.10
N ASP A 114 4.62 -14.83 11.77
CA ASP A 114 5.82 -14.63 10.94
C ASP A 114 6.18 -13.16 10.74
N GLY A 115 5.30 -12.24 11.13
CA GLY A 115 5.45 -10.82 10.84
C GLY A 115 5.22 -10.46 9.37
N THR A 116 4.76 -11.36 8.51
CA THR A 116 4.44 -11.07 7.09
C THR A 116 3.00 -10.55 6.95
N ARG A 117 2.72 -9.38 7.52
CA ARG A 117 1.38 -8.83 7.75
C ARG A 117 0.89 -7.85 6.67
N LEU A 118 1.60 -7.73 5.56
CA LEU A 118 1.22 -6.92 4.40
C LEU A 118 1.11 -7.79 3.15
N VAL A 119 -0.01 -7.68 2.44
CA VAL A 119 -0.20 -8.27 1.11
C VAL A 119 -0.35 -7.15 0.11
N VAL A 120 0.34 -7.23 -1.02
CA VAL A 120 0.27 -6.22 -2.08
C VAL A 120 -0.11 -6.89 -3.38
N PHE A 121 -1.14 -6.36 -4.03
CA PHE A 121 -1.51 -6.69 -5.40
C PHE A 121 -1.24 -5.50 -6.30
N ALA A 122 -0.61 -5.76 -7.45
CA ALA A 122 -0.49 -4.79 -8.53
C ALA A 122 -1.61 -5.07 -9.54
N GLU A 123 -2.42 -4.06 -9.83
CA GLU A 123 -3.47 -4.09 -10.84
C GLU A 123 -3.02 -3.27 -12.06
N SER A 124 -3.47 -3.71 -13.24
CA SER A 124 -3.09 -3.18 -14.56
C SER A 124 -4.27 -2.51 -15.24
#